data_AF-A0A3A0A337-F1
#
_entry.id   AF-A0A3A0A337-F1
#
_cell.length_a   1.000
_cell.length_b   1.000
_cell.length_c   1.000
_cell.angle_alpha   90.00
_cell.angle_beta   90.00
_cell.angle_gamma   90.00
#
_symmetry.space_group_name_H-M   'P 1'
#
loop_
_entity.id
_entity.type
_entity.pdbx_description
1 polymer ?
#
loop_
_entity_poly.entity_id
_entity_poly.type
_entity_poly.pdbx_seq_one_letter_code
_entity_poly.pdbx_strand_id
1 'polypeptide(L)'
;MSSVTAAEIETYRGLFDERYAEMEELLEGLPNAALLWKPFAQSPWKGECNSIGQIAAHAVSSTVYLLRRAEYALGRLEWAEVDGDEGSEEFGPANHDLGYLQARVRRTHDYVNQFLDSLQGVDLDTARPHP
;
A
#
# COMPACT_ATOMS: atom_id res chain seq x y z
N MET A 1 -20.28 -20.84 11.45
CA MET A 1 -18.95 -20.20 11.41
C MET A 1 -18.78 -19.20 10.26
N SER A 2 -19.71 -19.04 9.30
CA SER A 2 -19.52 -18.15 8.14
C SER A 2 -19.87 -16.66 8.34
N SER A 3 -20.46 -16.24 9.46
CA SER A 3 -20.85 -14.83 9.67
C SER A 3 -19.73 -13.93 10.18
N VAL A 4 -18.69 -14.51 10.79
CA VAL A 4 -17.54 -13.77 11.34
C VAL A 4 -16.55 -13.40 10.23
N THR A 5 -16.40 -14.27 9.23
CA THR A 5 -15.42 -14.10 8.14
C THR A 5 -15.80 -13.02 7.13
N ALA A 6 -17.11 -12.89 6.81
CA ALA A 6 -17.59 -11.81 5.95
C ALA A 6 -17.49 -10.44 6.65
N ALA A 7 -17.74 -10.41 7.96
CA ALA A 7 -17.60 -9.20 8.77
C ALA A 7 -16.14 -8.75 8.89
N GLU A 8 -15.19 -9.69 8.94
CA GLU A 8 -13.76 -9.38 9.00
C GLU A 8 -13.23 -8.80 7.67
N ILE A 9 -13.57 -9.42 6.53
CA ILE A 9 -13.23 -8.87 5.20
C ILE A 9 -13.80 -7.46 5.03
N GLU A 10 -15.05 -7.24 5.45
CA GLU A 10 -15.68 -5.92 5.40
C GLU A 10 -14.99 -4.91 6.32
N THR A 11 -14.52 -5.36 7.49
CA THR A 11 -13.72 -4.52 8.40
C THR A 11 -12.41 -4.10 7.74
N TYR A 12 -11.70 -5.02 7.08
CA TYR A 12 -10.48 -4.68 6.35
C TYR A 12 -10.76 -3.72 5.20
N ARG A 13 -11.85 -3.91 4.46
CA ARG A 13 -12.26 -3.00 3.40
C ARG A 13 -12.46 -1.59 3.94
N GLY A 14 -13.25 -1.44 5.01
CA GLY A 14 -13.48 -0.13 5.64
C GLY A 14 -12.18 0.55 6.08
N LEU A 15 -11.24 -0.19 6.67
CA LEU A 15 -9.93 0.34 7.07
C LEU A 15 -9.09 0.81 5.88
N PHE A 16 -9.08 0.04 4.78
CA PHE A 16 -8.37 0.43 3.58
C PHE A 16 -9.02 1.64 2.91
N ASP A 17 -10.35 1.65 2.76
CA ASP A 17 -11.09 2.77 2.18
C ASP A 17 -10.84 4.07 2.96
N GLU A 18 -10.86 4.01 4.30
CA GLU A 18 -10.52 5.16 5.15
C GLU A 18 -9.10 5.66 4.90
N ARG A 19 -8.11 4.76 4.90
CA ARG A 19 -6.69 5.13 4.75
C ARG A 19 -6.36 5.64 3.34
N TYR A 20 -6.97 5.07 2.30
CA TYR A 20 -6.80 5.53 0.93
C TYR A 20 -7.52 6.87 0.71
N ALA A 21 -8.70 7.08 1.28
CA ALA A 21 -9.37 8.38 1.25
C ALA A 21 -8.53 9.48 1.92
N GLU A 22 -7.94 9.20 3.09
CA GLU A 22 -7.02 10.14 3.75
C GLU A 22 -5.76 10.44 2.93
N MET A 23 -5.20 9.44 2.24
CA MET A 23 -4.07 9.63 1.35
C MET A 23 -4.45 10.50 0.15
N GLU A 24 -5.62 10.26 -0.43
CA GLU A 24 -6.13 11.08 -1.53
C GLU A 24 -6.38 12.53 -1.10
N GLU A 25 -7.01 12.75 0.05
CA GLU A 25 -7.23 14.08 0.64
C GLU A 25 -5.90 14.79 0.91
N LEU A 26 -4.92 14.09 1.51
CA LEU A 26 -3.59 14.64 1.77
C LEU A 26 -2.89 15.10 0.49
N LEU A 27 -3.04 14.34 -0.60
CA LEU A 27 -2.41 14.61 -1.88
C LEU A 27 -3.23 15.59 -2.74
N GLU A 28 -4.46 15.91 -2.36
CA GLU A 28 -5.33 16.80 -3.12
C GLU A 28 -4.82 18.25 -3.10
N GLY A 29 -4.75 18.88 -4.28
CA GLY A 29 -4.38 20.29 -4.41
C GLY A 29 -2.93 20.66 -4.06
N LEU A 30 -2.08 19.69 -3.71
CA LEU A 30 -0.66 19.96 -3.50
C LEU A 30 0.06 20.34 -4.82
N PRO A 31 1.07 21.21 -4.80
CA PRO A 31 1.99 21.36 -5.92
C PRO A 31 3.01 20.21 -5.92
N ASN A 32 3.53 19.82 -7.10
CA ASN A 32 4.60 18.83 -7.21
C ASN A 32 5.80 19.09 -6.27
N ALA A 33 6.15 20.36 -6.04
CA ALA A 33 7.24 20.72 -5.14
C ALA A 33 7.01 20.32 -3.67
N ALA A 34 5.75 20.16 -3.24
CA ALA A 34 5.43 19.70 -1.88
C ALA A 34 5.88 18.26 -1.63
N LEU A 35 6.01 17.43 -2.68
CA LEU A 35 6.49 16.05 -2.57
C LEU A 35 7.95 15.95 -2.09
N LEU A 36 8.72 17.03 -2.25
CA LEU A 36 10.10 17.13 -1.79
C LEU A 36 10.23 17.68 -0.37
N TRP A 37 9.12 18.14 0.22
CA TRP A 37 9.13 18.61 1.60
C TRP A 37 9.37 17.44 2.56
N LYS A 38 10.26 17.67 3.52
CA LYS A 38 10.59 16.71 4.60
C LYS A 38 9.89 17.17 5.87
N PRO A 39 9.01 16.36 6.48
CA PRO A 39 8.25 16.77 7.66
C PRO A 39 9.11 17.02 8.90
N PHE A 40 10.27 16.37 8.96
CA PHE A 40 11.26 16.57 10.02
C PHE A 40 12.63 16.74 9.38
N ALA A 41 13.36 17.80 9.74
CA ALA A 41 14.72 18.00 9.23
C ALA A 41 15.67 16.88 9.69
N GLN A 42 15.59 16.50 10.97
CA GLN A 42 16.33 15.37 11.55
C GLN A 42 15.50 14.74 12.66
N SER A 43 15.37 13.41 12.64
CA SER A 43 14.94 12.65 13.82
C SER A 43 16.14 12.52 14.77
N PRO A 44 15.98 12.76 16.08
CA PRO A 44 17.05 12.56 17.05
C PRO A 44 17.49 11.09 17.16
N TRP A 45 16.73 10.14 16.61
CA TRP A 45 16.98 8.70 16.74
C TRP A 45 17.25 7.99 15.41
N LYS A 46 16.90 8.58 14.26
CA LYS A 46 16.95 7.90 12.94
C LYS A 46 17.56 8.69 11.78
N GLY A 47 18.11 9.89 12.01
CA GLY A 47 18.76 10.67 10.96
C GLY A 47 17.77 11.49 10.12
N GLU A 48 18.11 11.76 8.85
CA GLU A 48 17.27 12.57 7.96
C GLU A 48 15.94 11.88 7.65
N CYS A 49 14.86 12.67 7.59
CA CYS A 49 13.57 12.17 7.15
C CYS A 49 13.52 12.05 5.61
N ASN A 50 12.74 11.08 5.13
CA ASN A 50 12.33 11.00 3.74
C ASN A 50 11.36 12.14 3.39
N SER A 51 11.26 12.49 2.11
CA SER A 51 10.27 13.48 1.67
C SER A 51 8.84 12.90 1.71
N ILE A 52 7.81 13.76 1.67
CA ILE A 52 6.40 13.31 1.60
C ILE A 52 6.20 12.33 0.44
N GLY A 53 6.74 12.65 -0.74
CA GLY A 53 6.63 11.77 -1.91
C GLY A 53 7.21 10.38 -1.65
N GLN A 54 8.37 10.30 -0.97
CA GLN A 54 9.01 9.04 -0.65
C GLN A 54 8.21 8.24 0.36
N ILE A 55 7.66 8.92 1.37
CA ILE A 55 6.85 8.29 2.41
C ILE A 55 5.57 7.72 1.80
N ALA A 56 4.87 8.50 0.97
CA ALA A 56 3.65 8.07 0.30
C ALA A 56 3.92 6.93 -0.69
N ALA A 57 4.95 7.06 -1.53
CA ALA A 57 5.37 6.03 -2.47
C ALA A 57 5.73 4.71 -1.77
N HIS A 58 6.45 4.82 -0.64
CA HIS A 58 6.82 3.65 0.17
C HIS A 58 5.61 2.98 0.81
N ALA A 59 4.65 3.76 1.32
CA ALA A 59 3.43 3.21 1.89
C ALA A 59 2.63 2.42 0.84
N VAL A 60 2.52 2.96 -0.38
CA VAL A 60 1.85 2.29 -1.50
C VAL A 60 2.58 1.00 -1.90
N SER A 61 3.91 1.07 -2.08
CA SER A 61 4.75 -0.09 -2.40
C SER A 61 4.63 -1.19 -1.35
N SER A 62 4.67 -0.81 -0.08
CA SER A 62 4.54 -1.74 1.05
C SER A 62 3.19 -2.43 1.07
N THR A 63 2.10 -1.73 0.76
CA THR A 63 0.77 -2.36 0.62
C THR A 63 0.78 -3.43 -0.47
N VAL A 64 1.32 -3.13 -1.66
CA VAL A 64 1.40 -4.10 -2.76
C VAL A 64 2.23 -5.32 -2.37
N TYR A 65 3.40 -5.10 -1.77
CA TYR A 65 4.24 -6.18 -1.25
C TYR A 65 3.48 -7.08 -0.26
N LEU A 66 2.74 -6.49 0.68
CA LEU A 66 1.97 -7.23 1.68
C LEU A 66 0.79 -8.00 1.07
N LEU A 67 0.11 -7.44 0.07
CA LEU A 67 -0.94 -8.13 -0.68
C LEU A 67 -0.37 -9.32 -1.47
N ARG A 68 0.74 -9.13 -2.18
CA ARG A 68 1.41 -10.23 -2.88
C ARG A 68 1.93 -11.29 -1.91
N ARG A 69 2.39 -10.89 -0.73
CA ARG A 69 2.74 -11.83 0.34
C ARG A 69 1.52 -12.62 0.83
N ALA A 70 0.35 -11.99 0.91
CA ALA A 70 -0.88 -12.71 1.23
C ALA A 70 -1.27 -13.67 0.09
N GLU A 71 -1.14 -13.26 -1.18
CA GLU A 71 -1.32 -14.15 -2.34
C GLU A 71 -0.35 -15.34 -2.32
N TYR A 72 0.90 -15.13 -1.92
CA TYR A 72 1.87 -16.21 -1.69
C TYR A 72 1.41 -17.17 -0.59
N ALA A 73 0.90 -16.64 0.52
CA ALA A 73 0.34 -17.45 1.60
C ALA A 73 -0.82 -18.33 1.10
N LEU A 74 -1.66 -17.78 0.21
CA LEU A 74 -2.75 -18.48 -0.46
C LEU A 74 -2.31 -19.42 -1.59
N GLY A 75 -1.01 -19.49 -1.91
CA GLY A 75 -0.48 -20.31 -2.99
C GLY A 75 -0.84 -19.82 -4.39
N ARG A 76 -1.19 -18.54 -4.54
CA ARG A 76 -1.57 -17.93 -5.83
C ARG A 76 -0.36 -17.44 -6.64
N LEU A 77 0.76 -17.19 -5.98
CA LEU A 77 2.03 -16.81 -6.59
C LEU A 77 3.20 -17.40 -5.80
N GLU A 78 4.39 -17.40 -6.40
CA GLU A 78 5.62 -17.86 -5.77
C GLU A 78 6.44 -16.73 -5.14
N TRP A 79 7.31 -17.07 -4.18
CA TRP A 79 8.06 -16.08 -3.40
C TRP A 79 8.89 -15.11 -4.28
N ALA A 80 9.42 -15.60 -5.40
CA ALA A 80 10.20 -14.80 -6.33
C ALA A 80 9.36 -13.68 -7.01
N GLU A 81 8.04 -13.74 -6.92
CA GLU A 81 7.11 -12.75 -7.46
C GLU A 81 6.61 -11.76 -6.37
N VAL A 82 7.02 -11.96 -5.10
CA VAL A 82 6.67 -11.07 -3.98
C VAL A 82 7.61 -9.87 -3.97
N ASP A 83 7.12 -8.74 -4.49
CA ASP A 83 7.82 -7.45 -4.50
C ASP A 83 6.81 -6.30 -4.42
N GLY A 84 7.28 -5.06 -4.25
CA GLY A 84 6.48 -3.85 -4.47
C GLY A 84 6.01 -3.70 -5.92
N ASP A 85 5.17 -2.71 -6.19
CA ASP A 85 4.62 -2.45 -7.53
C ASP A 85 5.63 -1.92 -8.55
N GLU A 86 6.57 -1.07 -8.12
CA GLU A 86 7.46 -0.34 -9.04
C GLU A 86 8.94 -0.79 -8.98
N GLY A 87 9.27 -1.84 -8.21
CA GLY A 87 10.63 -2.39 -8.11
C GLY A 87 11.70 -1.32 -7.80
N SER A 88 12.75 -1.22 -8.61
CA SER A 88 13.82 -0.23 -8.43
C SER A 88 13.36 1.23 -8.59
N GLU A 89 12.21 1.45 -9.23
CA GLU A 89 11.64 2.77 -9.49
C GLU A 89 10.59 3.16 -8.42
N GLU A 90 10.58 2.50 -7.26
CA GLU A 90 9.66 2.76 -6.14
C GLU A 90 9.44 4.25 -5.87
N PHE A 91 10.48 5.08 -6.03
CA PHE A 91 10.44 6.50 -5.66
C PHE A 91 10.38 7.49 -6.83
N GLY A 92 10.89 7.13 -8.02
CA GLY A 92 10.91 8.03 -9.18
C GLY A 92 9.96 7.47 -10.21
N PRO A 93 8.81 8.10 -10.55
CA PRO A 93 8.49 9.53 -10.55
C PRO A 93 7.61 10.02 -9.38
N ALA A 94 7.22 9.14 -8.45
CA ALA A 94 6.31 9.46 -7.34
C ALA A 94 6.80 10.59 -6.41
N ASN A 95 8.11 10.85 -6.35
CA ASN A 95 8.69 11.95 -5.58
C ASN A 95 8.58 13.33 -6.22
N HIS A 96 8.25 13.40 -7.51
CA HIS A 96 8.34 14.62 -8.29
C HIS A 96 7.06 14.91 -9.09
N ASP A 97 6.22 13.91 -9.30
CA ASP A 97 4.97 14.00 -10.06
C ASP A 97 3.79 13.55 -9.18
N LEU A 98 3.00 14.54 -8.74
CA LEU A 98 1.82 14.30 -7.92
C LEU A 98 0.72 13.59 -8.69
N GLY A 99 0.55 13.91 -9.98
CA GLY A 99 -0.46 13.26 -10.82
C GLY A 99 -0.16 11.78 -10.97
N TYR A 100 1.12 11.43 -11.13
CA TYR A 100 1.56 10.04 -11.11
C TYR A 100 1.32 9.37 -9.76
N LEU A 101 1.72 10.00 -8.64
CA LEU A 101 1.53 9.43 -7.31
C LEU A 101 0.05 9.21 -6.99
N GLN A 102 -0.82 10.17 -7.28
CA GLN A 102 -2.28 10.04 -7.13
C GLN A 102 -2.84 8.88 -7.98
N ALA A 103 -2.40 8.77 -9.23
CA ALA A 103 -2.82 7.66 -10.10
C ALA A 103 -2.34 6.31 -9.56
N ARG A 104 -1.15 6.26 -8.95
CA ARG A 104 -0.60 5.05 -8.32
C ARG A 104 -1.40 4.68 -7.07
N VAL A 105 -1.71 5.63 -6.20
CA VAL A 105 -2.58 5.45 -5.02
C VAL A 105 -3.92 4.81 -5.43
N ARG A 106 -4.59 5.36 -6.46
CA ARG A 106 -5.86 4.81 -6.98
C ARG A 106 -5.73 3.39 -7.49
N ARG A 107 -4.72 3.10 -8.32
CA ARG A 107 -4.48 1.73 -8.83
C ARG A 107 -4.26 0.73 -7.69
N THR A 108 -3.54 1.14 -6.63
CA THR A 108 -3.32 0.26 -5.48
C THR A 108 -4.59 0.08 -4.65
N HIS A 109 -5.42 1.12 -4.50
CA HIS A 109 -6.73 0.99 -3.86
C HIS A 109 -7.64 0.02 -4.63
N ASP A 110 -7.67 0.12 -5.96
CA ASP A 110 -8.39 -0.82 -6.82
C ASP A 110 -7.86 -2.26 -6.63
N TYR A 111 -6.54 -2.43 -6.54
CA TYR A 111 -5.92 -3.75 -6.31
C TYR A 111 -6.27 -4.32 -4.92
N VAL A 112 -6.29 -3.50 -3.87
CA VAL A 112 -6.78 -3.90 -2.54
C VAL A 112 -8.20 -4.42 -2.63
N ASN A 113 -9.09 -3.67 -3.29
CA ASN A 113 -10.49 -4.05 -3.42
C ASN A 113 -10.66 -5.36 -4.20
N GLN A 114 -9.94 -5.53 -5.31
CA GLN A 114 -9.92 -6.77 -6.09
C GLN A 114 -9.39 -7.95 -5.27
N PHE A 115 -8.34 -7.73 -4.47
CA PHE A 115 -7.81 -8.76 -3.59
C PHE A 115 -8.85 -9.18 -2.55
N LEU A 116 -9.47 -8.22 -1.85
CA LEU A 116 -10.50 -8.51 -0.83
C LEU A 116 -11.74 -9.20 -1.43
N ASP A 117 -12.18 -8.80 -2.63
CA ASP A 117 -13.28 -9.45 -3.36
C ASP A 117 -12.99 -10.91 -3.71
N SER A 118 -11.70 -11.25 -3.86
CA SER A 118 -11.27 -12.60 -4.20
C SER A 118 -11.13 -13.53 -2.99
N LEU A 119 -11.29 -13.02 -1.76
CA LEU A 119 -11.12 -13.80 -0.54
C LEU A 119 -12.39 -14.56 -0.18
N GLN A 120 -12.20 -15.78 0.29
CA GLN A 120 -13.18 -16.54 1.05
C GLN A 120 -12.81 -16.56 2.52
N GLY A 121 -13.77 -16.85 3.39
CA GLY A 121 -13.49 -16.86 4.83
C GLY A 121 -12.39 -17.82 5.26
N VAL A 122 -12.19 -18.92 4.53
CA VAL A 122 -11.13 -19.90 4.80
C VAL A 122 -9.73 -19.37 4.49
N ASP A 123 -9.65 -18.35 3.62
CA ASP A 123 -8.38 -17.78 3.16
C ASP A 123 -7.70 -16.99 4.29
N LEU A 124 -8.47 -16.43 5.22
CA LEU A 124 -7.95 -15.65 6.35
C LEU A 124 -7.08 -16.48 7.32
N ASP A 125 -7.35 -17.78 7.40
CA ASP A 125 -6.59 -18.72 8.25
C ASP A 125 -5.40 -19.36 7.52
N THR A 126 -5.26 -19.08 6.21
CA THR A 126 -4.23 -19.72 5.39
C THR A 126 -2.88 -19.05 5.61
N ALA A 127 -1.85 -19.86 5.88
CA ALA A 127 -0.50 -19.38 6.10
C ALA A 127 0.54 -20.26 5.39
N ARG A 128 1.51 -19.61 4.73
CA ARG A 128 2.73 -20.22 4.21
C ARG A 128 3.93 -19.59 4.91
N PRO A 129 5.00 -20.35 5.24
CA PRO A 129 6.20 -19.77 5.86
C PRO A 129 6.82 -18.69 4.98
N HIS A 130 7.20 -17.57 5.60
CA HIS A 130 8.03 -16.57 4.94
C HIS A 130 9.48 -17.08 4.87
N PRO A 131 10.14 -17.07 3.69
CA PRO A 131 11.53 -17.50 3.54
C PRO A 131 12.55 -16.67 4.35
#